data_AF-A0A948E0T9-F1
#
_entry.id   AF-A0A948E0T9-F1
#
_cell.length_a   1.000
_cell.length_b   1.000
_cell.length_c   1.000
_cell.angle_alpha   90.00
_cell.angle_beta   90.00
_cell.angle_gamma   90.00
#
_symmetry.space_group_name_H-M   'P 1'
#
loop_
_entity.id
_entity.type
_entity.pdbx_description
1 polymer ?
#
loop_
_entity_poly.entity_id
_entity_poly.type
_entity_poly.pdbx_seq_one_letter_code
_entity_poly.pdbx_strand_id
1 'polypeptide(L)' 'MPAVTIEVKYHYSEEEIDTVISSVHKAMMDVLKIPARDRNIRPLAE' A
#
# COMPACT_ATOMS: atom_id res chain seq x y z
N MET A 1 -0.53 -11.69 9.84
CA MET A 1 -0.46 -10.30 9.39
C MET A 1 -1.05 -10.22 7.98
N PRO A 2 -2.03 -9.33 7.73
CA PRO A 2 -2.50 -9.07 6.38
C PRO A 2 -1.38 -8.43 5.54
N ALA A 3 -1.29 -8.82 4.27
CA ALA A 3 -0.33 -8.28 3.31
C ALA A 3 -1.08 -7.85 2.06
N VAL A 4 -0.71 -6.68 1.51
CA VAL A 4 -1.30 -6.16 0.27
C VAL A 4 -0.18 -5.98 -0.76
N THR A 5 -0.39 -6.58 -1.92
CA THR A 5 0.46 -6.42 -3.09
C THR A 5 -0.25 -5.50 -4.06
N ILE A 6 0.45 -4.46 -4.52
CA ILE A 6 -0.09 -3.50 -5.49
C ILE A 6 0.69 -3.66 -6.78
N GLU A 7 -0.02 -4.02 -7.85
CA GLU A 7 0.52 -4.08 -9.20
C GLU A 7 0.19 -2.78 -9.93
N VAL A 8 1.23 -2.12 -10.45
CA VAL A 8 1.10 -0.88 -11.23
C VAL A 8 1.56 -1.13 -12.66
N LYS A 9 0.70 -0.81 -13.64
CA LYS A 9 0.97 -1.05 -15.06
C LYS A 9 1.90 -0.02 -15.71
N TYR A 10 2.15 1.11 -15.04
CA TYR A 10 2.97 2.20 -15.55
C TYR A 10 4.16 2.42 -14.64
N HIS A 11 5.19 3.11 -15.14
CA HIS A 11 6.27 3.61 -14.30
C HIS A 11 5.71 4.75 -13.44
N TYR A 12 5.52 4.47 -12.16
CA TYR A 12 5.20 5.47 -11.14
C TYR A 12 6.51 6.02 -10.61
N SER A 13 6.56 7.32 -10.33
CA SER A 13 7.64 7.90 -9.54
C SER A 13 7.60 7.35 -8.11
N GLU A 14 8.70 7.46 -7.37
CA GLU A 14 8.74 7.06 -5.96
C GLU A 14 7.67 7.81 -5.12
N GLU A 15 7.41 9.08 -5.43
CA GLU A 15 6.40 9.91 -4.77
C GLU A 15 4.97 9.40 -5.03
N GLU A 16 4.69 8.98 -6.27
CA GLU A 16 3.40 8.39 -6.62
C GLU A 16 3.20 7.03 -5.93
N ILE A 17 4.25 6.20 -5.87
CA ILE A 17 4.22 4.92 -5.14
C ILE A 17 3.93 5.15 -3.65
N ASP A 18 4.60 6.08 -2.99
CA ASP A 18 4.36 6.34 -1.57
C ASP A 18 2.95 6.91 -1.30
N THR A 19 2.43 7.73 -2.21
CA THR A 19 1.05 8.23 -2.15
C THR A 19 0.03 7.11 -2.22
N VAL A 20 0.22 6.15 -3.13
CA VAL A 20 -0.65 4.97 -3.27
C VAL A 20 -0.56 4.08 -2.04
N ILE A 21 0.64 3.76 -1.57
CA ILE A 21 0.85 2.92 -0.38
C ILE A 21 0.20 3.57 0.84
N SER A 22 0.38 4.87 1.04
CA SER A 22 -0.19 5.61 2.16
C SER A 22 -1.72 5.60 2.13
N SER A 23 -2.32 5.75 0.95
CA SER A 23 -3.78 5.70 0.77
C SER A 23 -4.35 4.32 1.08
N VAL A 24 -3.68 3.25 0.61
CA VAL A 24 -4.08 1.86 0.89
C VAL A 24 -3.93 1.53 2.37
N HIS A 25 -2.83 1.95 3.00
CA HIS A 25 -2.66 1.75 4.45
C HIS A 25 -3.78 2.42 5.24
N LYS A 26 -4.13 3.66 4.89
CA LYS A 26 -5.24 4.37 5.54
C LYS A 26 -6.55 3.60 5.39
N ALA A 27 -6.87 3.09 4.19
CA ALA A 27 -8.06 2.28 3.97
C ALA A 27 -8.06 0.98 4.79
N MET A 28 -6.89 0.32 4.92
CA MET A 28 -6.73 -0.87 5.77
C MET A 28 -6.98 -0.56 7.25
N MET A 29 -6.54 0.59 7.74
CA MET A 29 -6.82 1.04 9.10
C MET A 29 -8.30 1.39 9.30
N ASP A 30 -8.87 2.16 8.37
CA ASP A 30 -10.21 2.73 8.52
C ASP A 30 -11.32 1.70 8.32
N VAL A 31 -11.20 0.86 7.28
CA VAL A 31 -12.23 -0.11 6.88
C VAL A 31 -12.01 -1.47 7.55
N LEU A 32 -10.77 -1.99 7.49
CA LEU A 32 -10.46 -3.33 7.97
C LEU A 32 -9.98 -3.36 9.44
N LYS A 33 -9.86 -2.19 10.07
CA LYS A 33 -9.41 -2.02 11.47
C LYS A 33 -8.04 -2.68 11.75
N ILE A 34 -7.18 -2.72 10.73
CA ILE A 34 -5.83 -3.28 10.85
C ILE A 34 -4.97 -2.31 11.69
N PRO A 35 -4.18 -2.80 12.66
CA PRO A 35 -3.31 -1.96 13.47
C PRO A 35 -2.29 -1.20 12.62
N ALA A 36 -2.06 0.09 12.90
CA ALA A 36 -1.14 0.95 12.15
C ALA A 36 0.32 0.44 12.09
N ARG A 37 0.71 -0.42 13.04
CA ARG A 37 2.03 -1.08 13.08
C ARG A 37 2.20 -2.15 11.99
N ASP A 38 1.12 -2.64 11.40
CA ASP A 38 1.12 -3.71 10.40
C ASP A 38 1.15 -3.14 8.96
N ARG A 39 2.06 -2.19 8.67
CA ARG A 39 2.27 -1.64 7.32
C ARG A 39 3.06 -2.64 6.45
N ASN A 40 2.38 -3.67 5.96
CA ASN A 40 2.94 -4.65 5.01
C ASN A 40 2.34 -4.46 3.60
N ILE A 41 2.71 -3.35 2.96
CA ILE A 41 2.29 -3.04 1.59
C ILE A 41 3.55 -2.89 0.74
N ARG A 42 3.65 -3.65 -0.36
CA ARG A 42 4.80 -3.63 -1.25
C ARG A 42 4.35 -3.45 -2.70
N PRO A 43 4.99 -2.56 -3.47
CA PRO A 43 4.81 -2.53 -4.91
C PRO A 43 5.39 -3.83 -5.49
N LEU A 44 4.65 -4.46 -6.40
CA LEU A 44 5.20 -5.51 -7.25
C LEU A 44 5.71 -4.82 -8.51
N ALA A 45 7.04 -4.78 -8.68
CA ALA A 45 7.68 -4.39 -9.92
C ALA A 45 8.03 -5.68 -10.68
N GLU A 46 7.64 -5.76 -11.95
CA GLU A 46 8.19 -6.76 -12.89
C GLU A 46 9.65 -6.47 -13.21
#